data_AF-A0A6C0DX30-F1
#
_entry.id   AF-A0A6C0DX30-F1
#
_cell.length_a   1.000
_cell.length_b   1.000
_cell.length_c   1.000
_cell.angle_alpha   90.00
_cell.angle_beta   90.00
_cell.angle_gamma   90.00
#
_symmetry.space_group_name_H-M   'P 1'
#
loop_
_entity.id
_entity.type
_entity.pdbx_description
1 polymer ?
#
loop_
_entity_poly.entity_id
_entity_poly.type
_entity_poly.pdbx_seq_one_letter_code
_entity_poly.pdbx_strand_id
1 'polypeptide(L)'
;MSANTIIHNKKEYKTECIWRKSKKHIIKDINDNDFEFPVHNIHIWGNKNSFVDKLKIINEFLDKKKKYEKASKDCLICKKKNITTKSYYYKNYMWEDGLVHYIDFHNIEPTHSFKQFIFHEKLEKNKLEMVLSRKLKEDTIYVEITKNQLLILDALMEHGGKDKKYGSDEIKRYSEHAGLLDFHKYELAKIIVAGNTLRVDAGDDEIYMPLMEDMDEYEYIFHTHPPTPKPGGRAEEGILYEFPSIGDILHFIDNHNSGNVIGSLVICAEGLYNIRKKEQGKEDIKINEDGLYKQYNKISRQANNKAIEKYGVNFTNNKFYKEISQDTSFIESINNVLNKFDLHIDYYPRKKDEVNNKWYIDNVFLSFRKNK
;
A
#
# COMPACT_ATOMS: atom_id res chain seq x y z
N MET A 1 9.03 -4.76 -33.45
CA MET A 1 8.01 -3.90 -34.07
C MET A 1 8.40 -2.46 -33.82
N SER A 2 8.35 -1.63 -34.86
CA SER A 2 8.53 -0.18 -34.74
C SER A 2 7.17 0.52 -34.81
N ALA A 3 6.94 1.52 -33.96
CA ALA A 3 5.71 2.30 -34.04
C ALA A 3 5.78 3.27 -35.23
N ASN A 4 4.85 3.15 -36.17
CA ASN A 4 4.67 4.12 -37.25
C ASN A 4 4.08 5.43 -36.71
N THR A 5 4.16 6.51 -37.50
CA THR A 5 3.65 7.83 -37.10
C THR A 5 2.70 8.42 -38.14
N ILE A 6 1.55 8.95 -37.70
CA ILE A 6 0.55 9.57 -38.58
C ILE A 6 0.17 10.96 -38.11
N ILE A 7 -0.37 11.77 -39.04
CA ILE A 7 -1.04 13.03 -38.73
C ILE A 7 -2.55 12.80 -38.79
N HIS A 8 -3.24 13.11 -37.70
CA HIS A 8 -4.70 13.09 -37.61
C HIS A 8 -5.18 14.35 -36.90
N ASN A 9 -6.13 15.08 -37.50
CA ASN A 9 -6.63 16.37 -36.97
C ASN A 9 -5.50 17.36 -36.59
N LYS A 10 -4.51 17.53 -37.48
CA LYS A 10 -3.33 18.39 -37.29
C LYS A 10 -2.45 18.04 -36.09
N LYS A 11 -2.58 16.83 -35.54
CA LYS A 11 -1.74 16.33 -34.45
C LYS A 11 -1.05 15.03 -34.87
N GLU A 12 0.19 14.86 -34.42
CA GLU A 12 0.99 13.67 -34.63
C GLU A 12 0.65 12.58 -33.60
N TYR A 13 0.54 11.33 -34.08
CA TYR A 13 0.30 10.16 -33.25
C TYR A 13 1.23 9.01 -33.64
N LYS A 14 1.81 8.37 -32.63
CA LYS A 14 2.47 7.07 -32.76
C LYS A 14 1.40 5.98 -32.81
N THR A 15 1.36 5.22 -33.89
CA THR A 15 0.40 4.14 -34.06
C THR A 15 0.95 2.86 -33.45
N GLU A 16 0.14 2.18 -32.65
CA GLU A 16 0.49 0.90 -32.08
C GLU A 16 -0.31 -0.22 -32.75
N CYS A 17 0.40 -1.20 -33.32
CA CYS A 17 -0.20 -2.40 -33.91
C CYS A 17 -1.33 -2.09 -34.91
N ILE A 18 -1.16 -1.02 -35.71
CA ILE A 18 -2.04 -0.70 -36.83
C ILE A 18 -1.48 -1.37 -38.07
N TRP A 19 -2.35 -2.06 -38.80
CA TRP A 19 -1.94 -3.00 -39.83
C TRP A 19 -2.34 -2.57 -41.24
N ARG A 20 -1.50 -2.88 -42.23
CA ARG A 20 -1.92 -2.83 -43.64
C ARG A 20 -2.95 -3.91 -43.95
N LYS A 21 -3.92 -3.61 -44.84
CA LYS A 21 -5.05 -4.50 -45.17
C LYS A 21 -4.63 -5.83 -45.81
N SER A 22 -3.51 -5.84 -46.54
CA SER A 22 -2.96 -7.04 -47.16
C SER A 22 -1.44 -6.93 -47.25
N LYS A 23 -0.74 -8.07 -47.39
CA LYS A 23 0.72 -8.10 -47.56
C LYS A 23 1.21 -7.35 -48.81
N LYS A 24 0.35 -7.14 -49.80
CA LYS A 24 0.66 -6.43 -51.06
C LYS A 24 0.33 -4.94 -51.03
N HIS A 25 -0.45 -4.50 -50.04
CA HIS A 25 -0.89 -3.11 -49.95
C HIS A 25 0.11 -2.30 -49.15
N ILE A 26 0.80 -1.37 -49.81
CA ILE A 26 1.77 -0.49 -49.17
C ILE A 26 1.01 0.70 -48.60
N ILE A 27 1.05 0.85 -47.28
CA ILE A 27 0.63 2.07 -46.58
C ILE A 27 1.90 2.55 -45.90
N LYS A 28 2.22 3.83 -46.07
CA LYS A 28 3.39 4.45 -45.47
C LYS A 28 3.00 5.47 -44.42
N ASP A 29 3.88 5.65 -43.46
CA ASP A 29 3.78 6.65 -42.41
C ASP A 29 4.41 7.99 -42.83
N ILE A 30 4.40 9.00 -41.95
CA ILE A 30 4.94 10.34 -42.30
C ILE A 30 6.46 10.35 -42.54
N ASN A 31 7.16 9.30 -42.12
CA ASN A 31 8.60 9.12 -42.26
C ASN A 31 8.92 8.13 -43.40
N ASP A 32 7.97 7.85 -44.29
CA ASP A 32 8.07 6.92 -45.43
C ASP A 32 8.30 5.44 -45.02
N ASN A 33 8.00 5.07 -43.77
CA ASN A 33 8.07 3.68 -43.31
C ASN A 33 6.77 2.93 -43.62
N ASP A 34 6.90 1.69 -44.11
CA ASP A 34 5.75 0.81 -44.35
C ASP A 34 5.09 0.39 -43.04
N PHE A 35 3.75 0.37 -43.03
CA PHE A 35 2.99 -0.28 -41.96
C PHE A 35 3.16 -1.79 -42.01
N GLU A 36 3.33 -2.40 -40.83
CA GLU A 36 3.52 -3.84 -40.69
C GLU A 36 2.24 -4.63 -41.03
N PHE A 37 2.41 -5.92 -41.35
CA PHE A 37 1.31 -6.89 -41.42
C PHE A 37 1.42 -7.84 -40.22
N PRO A 38 0.33 -8.13 -39.51
CA PRO A 38 0.40 -8.88 -38.27
C PRO A 38 0.82 -10.32 -38.54
N VAL A 39 1.74 -10.83 -37.72
CA VAL A 39 2.22 -12.21 -37.75
C VAL A 39 2.03 -12.80 -36.36
N HIS A 40 1.65 -14.08 -36.30
CA HIS A 40 1.55 -14.79 -35.03
C HIS A 40 2.92 -14.86 -34.37
N ASN A 41 3.00 -14.48 -33.09
CA ASN A 41 4.26 -14.56 -32.35
C ASN A 41 4.33 -15.86 -31.54
N ILE A 42 5.35 -16.67 -31.80
CA ILE A 42 5.60 -17.93 -31.09
C ILE A 42 6.20 -17.71 -29.69
N HIS A 43 6.82 -16.56 -29.44
CA HIS A 43 7.44 -16.25 -28.15
C HIS A 43 6.46 -15.54 -27.22
N ILE A 44 6.11 -16.17 -26.12
CA ILE A 44 5.27 -15.57 -25.07
C ILE A 44 6.09 -14.48 -24.36
N TRP A 45 5.56 -13.26 -24.32
CA TRP A 45 6.20 -12.14 -23.66
C TRP A 45 5.65 -11.93 -22.24
N GLY A 46 6.51 -11.48 -21.33
CA GLY A 46 6.17 -11.32 -19.90
C GLY A 46 5.15 -10.20 -19.65
N ASN A 47 4.36 -10.33 -18.58
CA ASN A 47 3.32 -9.36 -18.16
C ASN A 47 2.17 -9.15 -19.16
N LYS A 48 1.99 -10.06 -20.13
CA LYS A 48 0.88 -10.03 -21.10
C LYS A 48 -0.48 -9.77 -20.46
N ASN A 49 -0.85 -10.58 -19.46
CA ASN A 49 -2.16 -10.49 -18.81
C ASN A 49 -2.35 -9.12 -18.12
N SER A 50 -1.37 -8.71 -17.30
CA SER A 50 -1.39 -7.42 -16.60
C SER A 50 -1.47 -6.23 -17.56
N PHE A 51 -0.79 -6.31 -18.71
CA PHE A 51 -0.88 -5.30 -19.75
C PHE A 51 -2.28 -5.25 -20.38
N VAL A 52 -2.84 -6.40 -20.75
CA VAL A 52 -4.19 -6.49 -21.35
C VAL A 52 -5.25 -5.96 -20.40
N ASP A 53 -5.18 -6.29 -19.12
CA ASP A 53 -6.12 -5.79 -18.11
C ASP A 53 -6.04 -4.26 -18.00
N LYS A 54 -4.83 -3.71 -17.93
CA LYS A 54 -4.62 -2.25 -17.89
C LYS A 54 -5.10 -1.58 -19.18
N LEU A 55 -4.85 -2.17 -20.35
CA LEU A 55 -5.30 -1.67 -21.63
C LEU A 55 -6.84 -1.64 -21.73
N LYS A 56 -7.52 -2.70 -21.28
CA LYS A 56 -8.99 -2.76 -21.21
C LYS A 56 -9.55 -1.62 -20.34
N ILE A 57 -8.96 -1.38 -19.18
CA ILE A 57 -9.36 -0.28 -18.28
C ILE A 57 -9.22 1.09 -18.99
N ILE A 58 -8.14 1.31 -19.73
CA ILE A 58 -7.94 2.55 -20.49
C ILE A 58 -8.96 2.68 -21.62
N ASN A 59 -9.21 1.60 -22.37
CA ASN A 59 -10.24 1.57 -23.43
C ASN A 59 -11.62 1.92 -22.88
N GLU A 60 -12.03 1.29 -21.76
CA GLU A 60 -13.30 1.60 -21.10
C GLU A 60 -13.41 3.06 -20.63
N PHE A 61 -12.30 3.63 -20.16
CA PHE A 61 -12.26 5.04 -19.80
C PHE A 61 -12.45 5.96 -21.02
N LEU A 62 -11.77 5.67 -22.12
CA LEU A 62 -11.90 6.44 -23.36
C LEU A 62 -13.30 6.29 -23.96
N ASP A 63 -13.90 5.10 -23.86
CA ASP A 63 -15.29 4.84 -24.22
C ASP A 63 -16.26 5.73 -23.45
N LYS A 64 -16.12 5.77 -22.12
CA LYS A 64 -16.95 6.63 -21.25
C LYS A 64 -16.79 8.12 -21.58
N LYS A 65 -15.59 8.53 -21.98
CA LYS A 65 -15.30 9.90 -22.42
C LYS A 65 -15.64 10.16 -23.90
N LYS A 66 -16.13 9.15 -24.63
CA LYS A 66 -16.40 9.19 -26.08
C LYS A 66 -15.18 9.67 -26.90
N LYS A 67 -13.97 9.30 -26.46
CA LYS A 67 -12.69 9.65 -27.13
C LYS A 67 -12.25 8.53 -28.07
N TYR A 68 -13.05 8.27 -29.09
CA TYR A 68 -12.76 7.26 -30.10
C TYR A 68 -13.45 7.59 -31.44
N GLU A 69 -12.95 7.02 -32.52
CA GLU A 69 -13.63 6.95 -33.81
C GLU A 69 -14.20 5.55 -34.02
N LYS A 70 -15.37 5.45 -34.66
CA LYS A 70 -15.94 4.15 -35.00
C LYS A 70 -15.12 3.51 -36.11
N ALA A 71 -14.83 2.24 -35.93
CA ALA A 71 -14.17 1.38 -36.92
C ALA A 71 -14.95 0.08 -37.07
N SER A 72 -14.67 -0.68 -38.12
CA SER A 72 -15.14 -2.06 -38.26
C SER A 72 -14.07 -2.82 -39.02
N LYS A 73 -13.35 -3.70 -38.31
CA LYS A 73 -12.32 -4.55 -38.91
C LYS A 73 -12.38 -5.96 -38.37
N ASP A 74 -12.05 -6.89 -39.26
CA ASP A 74 -11.88 -8.31 -38.96
C ASP A 74 -10.43 -8.60 -38.58
N CYS A 75 -10.21 -9.73 -37.91
CA CYS A 75 -8.86 -10.19 -37.62
C CYS A 75 -8.15 -10.57 -38.92
N LEU A 76 -6.98 -9.98 -39.17
CA LEU A 76 -6.20 -10.28 -40.37
C LEU A 76 -5.58 -11.69 -40.33
N ILE A 77 -5.35 -12.23 -39.13
CA ILE A 77 -4.77 -13.55 -38.89
C ILE A 77 -5.86 -14.64 -38.90
N CYS A 78 -6.78 -14.64 -37.93
CA CYS A 78 -7.78 -15.73 -37.77
C CYS A 78 -9.12 -15.47 -38.46
N LYS A 79 -9.30 -14.34 -39.16
CA LYS A 79 -10.55 -13.97 -39.86
C LYS A 79 -11.79 -13.82 -38.98
N LYS A 80 -11.64 -13.84 -37.64
CA LYS A 80 -12.72 -13.51 -36.70
C LYS A 80 -13.31 -12.14 -37.06
N LYS A 81 -14.63 -12.09 -37.20
CA LYS A 81 -15.33 -10.89 -37.64
C LYS A 81 -15.43 -9.84 -36.55
N ASN A 82 -15.38 -8.55 -36.93
CA ASN A 82 -15.66 -7.40 -36.07
C ASN A 82 -14.86 -7.39 -34.75
N ILE A 83 -13.58 -7.74 -34.79
CA ILE A 83 -12.72 -7.66 -33.60
C ILE A 83 -12.38 -6.23 -33.22
N THR A 84 -12.49 -5.30 -34.19
CA THR A 84 -12.23 -3.89 -33.99
C THR A 84 -13.51 -3.12 -34.25
N THR A 85 -13.96 -2.37 -33.26
CA THR A 85 -15.11 -1.47 -33.37
C THR A 85 -14.74 -0.01 -33.17
N LYS A 86 -13.55 0.26 -32.63
CA LYS A 86 -13.12 1.60 -32.22
C LYS A 86 -11.62 1.83 -32.42
N SER A 87 -11.29 3.03 -32.86
CA SER A 87 -9.92 3.55 -32.89
C SER A 87 -9.79 4.66 -31.85
N TYR A 88 -8.84 4.51 -30.93
CA TYR A 88 -8.57 5.44 -29.86
C TYR A 88 -7.45 6.40 -30.24
N TYR A 89 -7.64 7.68 -29.93
CA TYR A 89 -6.61 8.72 -30.06
C TYR A 89 -6.44 9.36 -28.69
N TYR A 90 -5.31 9.09 -28.04
CA TYR A 90 -5.09 9.56 -26.68
C TYR A 90 -3.63 9.94 -26.43
N LYS A 91 -3.44 11.15 -25.93
CA LYS A 91 -2.15 11.86 -25.87
C LYS A 91 -1.46 11.85 -27.24
N ASN A 92 -0.38 11.10 -27.39
CA ASN A 92 0.43 10.96 -28.60
C ASN A 92 0.38 9.54 -29.19
N TYR A 93 -0.59 8.71 -28.76
CA TYR A 93 -0.77 7.36 -29.27
C TYR A 93 -2.11 7.17 -29.97
N MET A 94 -2.11 6.30 -30.97
CA MET A 94 -3.29 5.76 -31.62
C MET A 94 -3.25 4.23 -31.61
N TRP A 95 -4.34 3.60 -31.19
CA TRP A 95 -4.49 2.14 -31.24
C TRP A 95 -5.96 1.75 -31.43
N GLU A 96 -6.21 0.47 -31.67
CA GLU A 96 -7.56 -0.08 -31.89
C GLU A 96 -7.98 -1.01 -30.75
N ASP A 97 -9.27 -1.07 -30.43
CA ASP A 97 -9.81 -2.00 -29.42
C ASP A 97 -9.52 -3.47 -29.76
N GLY A 98 -9.45 -3.79 -31.06
CA GLY A 98 -9.02 -5.11 -31.54
C GLY A 98 -7.58 -5.49 -31.19
N LEU A 99 -6.74 -4.56 -30.71
CA LEU A 99 -5.40 -4.87 -30.21
C LEU A 99 -5.43 -5.92 -29.09
N VAL A 100 -6.45 -5.87 -28.23
CA VAL A 100 -6.67 -6.89 -27.19
C VAL A 100 -6.75 -8.29 -27.80
N HIS A 101 -7.49 -8.45 -28.90
CA HIS A 101 -7.60 -9.73 -29.59
C HIS A 101 -6.26 -10.17 -30.19
N TYR A 102 -5.51 -9.25 -30.80
CA TYR A 102 -4.19 -9.56 -31.35
C TYR A 102 -3.19 -10.00 -30.27
N ILE A 103 -3.26 -9.41 -29.07
CA ILE A 103 -2.42 -9.82 -27.94
C ILE A 103 -2.88 -11.17 -27.40
N ASP A 104 -4.17 -11.31 -27.08
CA ASP A 104 -4.69 -12.51 -26.41
C ASP A 104 -4.55 -13.76 -27.27
N PHE A 105 -4.96 -13.69 -28.54
CA PHE A 105 -5.08 -14.86 -29.43
C PHE A 105 -3.92 -15.01 -30.41
N HIS A 106 -3.16 -13.94 -30.68
CA HIS A 106 -2.04 -13.98 -31.62
C HIS A 106 -0.70 -13.62 -30.99
N ASN A 107 -0.71 -13.37 -29.68
CA ASN A 107 0.48 -13.13 -28.87
C ASN A 107 1.35 -11.97 -29.41
N ILE A 108 0.72 -11.02 -30.10
CA ILE A 108 1.41 -9.83 -30.59
C ILE A 108 1.88 -9.02 -29.39
N GLU A 109 3.17 -8.68 -29.37
CA GLU A 109 3.79 -7.88 -28.31
C GLU A 109 3.82 -6.39 -28.71
N PRO A 110 3.17 -5.50 -27.96
CA PRO A 110 3.25 -4.08 -28.24
C PRO A 110 4.66 -3.51 -28.06
N THR A 111 4.94 -2.37 -28.69
CA THR A 111 6.23 -1.68 -28.54
C THR A 111 6.52 -1.34 -27.08
N HIS A 112 7.81 -1.33 -26.70
CA HIS A 112 8.22 -1.02 -25.33
C HIS A 112 7.69 0.34 -24.86
N SER A 113 7.75 1.37 -25.72
CA SER A 113 7.24 2.71 -25.39
C SER A 113 5.73 2.72 -25.12
N PHE A 114 4.95 1.93 -25.85
CA PHE A 114 3.52 1.82 -25.61
C PHE A 114 3.22 1.03 -24.34
N LYS A 115 3.98 -0.03 -24.05
CA LYS A 115 3.90 -0.74 -22.76
C LYS A 115 4.12 0.20 -21.59
N GLN A 116 5.18 0.99 -21.62
CA GLN A 116 5.48 1.98 -20.60
C GLN A 116 4.33 3.00 -20.46
N PHE A 117 3.81 3.50 -21.57
CA PHE A 117 2.68 4.41 -21.57
C PHE A 117 1.44 3.82 -20.88
N ILE A 118 1.02 2.61 -21.24
CA ILE A 118 -0.16 1.97 -20.66
C ILE A 118 0.02 1.72 -19.15
N PHE A 119 1.19 1.25 -18.72
CA PHE A 119 1.44 0.99 -17.30
C PHE A 119 1.48 2.29 -16.47
N HIS A 120 2.08 3.35 -17.00
CA HIS A 120 2.23 4.63 -16.29
C HIS A 120 1.02 5.56 -16.44
N GLU A 121 0.06 5.24 -17.30
CA GLU A 121 -1.12 6.09 -17.48
C GLU A 121 -1.98 6.14 -16.21
N LYS A 122 -2.03 7.34 -15.61
CA LYS A 122 -2.91 7.70 -14.52
C LYS A 122 -4.22 8.22 -15.10
N LEU A 123 -5.24 7.37 -15.15
CA LEU A 123 -6.58 7.78 -15.57
C LEU A 123 -7.21 8.63 -14.47
N GLU A 124 -7.61 9.85 -14.80
CA GLU A 124 -8.52 10.64 -13.96
C GLU A 124 -9.89 9.96 -13.93
N LYS A 125 -10.06 8.95 -13.06
CA LYS A 125 -11.33 8.23 -12.93
C LYS A 125 -12.43 9.25 -12.58
N ASN A 126 -13.40 9.40 -13.50
CA ASN A 126 -14.69 10.02 -13.23
C ASN A 126 -15.20 9.52 -11.86
N LYS A 127 -15.74 10.44 -11.06
CA LYS A 127 -16.42 10.22 -9.77
C LYS A 127 -17.53 9.17 -9.90
N LEU A 128 -17.18 7.89 -9.92
CA LEU A 128 -18.04 6.83 -9.39
C LEU A 128 -17.56 6.66 -7.96
N GLU A 129 -18.27 7.34 -7.06
CA GLU A 129 -18.16 7.15 -5.61
C GLU A 129 -18.60 5.72 -5.30
N MET A 130 -17.64 4.80 -5.31
CA MET A 130 -17.74 3.62 -4.47
C MET A 130 -17.29 4.06 -3.07
N VAL A 131 -18.21 4.67 -2.34
CA VAL A 131 -18.03 4.99 -0.92
C VAL A 131 -18.41 3.74 -0.13
N LEU A 132 -17.52 2.76 -0.11
CA LEU A 132 -17.61 1.65 0.86
C LEU A 132 -16.65 1.85 2.04
N SER A 133 -15.55 2.58 1.85
CA SER A 133 -14.51 2.78 2.87
C SER A 133 -14.59 4.10 3.64
N ARG A 134 -15.42 5.07 3.22
CA ARG A 134 -15.51 6.39 3.86
C ARG A 134 -16.61 6.44 4.90
N LYS A 135 -16.23 6.60 6.17
CA LYS A 135 -17.15 7.02 7.24
C LYS A 135 -16.89 8.47 7.60
N LEU A 136 -17.94 9.26 7.72
CA LEU A 136 -17.87 10.63 8.23
C LEU A 136 -18.34 10.60 9.69
N LYS A 137 -17.50 11.06 10.62
CA LYS A 137 -17.90 11.29 12.01
C LYS A 137 -17.31 12.62 12.44
N GLU A 138 -18.17 13.54 12.89
CA GLU A 138 -17.75 14.85 13.45
C GLU A 138 -16.75 15.58 12.53
N ASP A 139 -17.12 15.74 11.26
CA ASP A 139 -16.32 16.35 10.18
C ASP A 139 -14.97 15.67 9.85
N THR A 140 -14.63 14.58 10.53
CA THR A 140 -13.46 13.76 10.22
C THR A 140 -13.82 12.67 9.22
N ILE A 141 -13.00 12.56 8.17
CA ILE A 141 -13.08 11.47 7.20
C ILE A 141 -12.27 10.31 7.74
N TYR A 142 -12.84 9.11 7.70
CA TYR A 142 -12.12 7.88 7.99
C TYR A 142 -12.00 7.02 6.74
N VAL A 143 -10.87 6.32 6.61
CA VAL A 143 -10.63 5.28 5.61
C VAL A 143 -10.53 3.92 6.29
N GLU A 144 -11.09 2.91 5.65
CA GLU A 144 -11.02 1.53 6.12
C GLU A 144 -9.76 0.84 5.57
N ILE A 145 -8.97 0.24 6.47
CA ILE A 145 -8.02 -0.82 6.11
C ILE A 145 -8.71 -2.14 6.42
N THR A 146 -8.90 -2.96 5.39
CA THR A 146 -9.57 -4.26 5.51
C THR A 146 -8.68 -5.28 6.23
N LYS A 147 -9.30 -6.27 6.88
CA LYS A 147 -8.62 -7.43 7.48
C LYS A 147 -7.60 -8.06 6.54
N ASN A 148 -7.93 -8.23 5.26
CA ASN A 148 -7.01 -8.84 4.28
C ASN A 148 -5.75 -8.01 4.04
N GLN A 149 -5.86 -6.67 4.07
CA GLN A 149 -4.70 -5.79 3.97
C GLN A 149 -3.88 -5.81 5.26
N LEU A 150 -4.55 -5.83 6.42
CA LEU A 150 -3.89 -5.94 7.73
C LEU A 150 -3.16 -7.28 7.89
N LEU A 151 -3.64 -8.37 7.29
CA LEU A 151 -2.95 -9.66 7.28
C LEU A 151 -1.56 -9.59 6.67
N ILE A 152 -1.29 -8.65 5.76
CA ILE A 152 0.06 -8.44 5.20
C ILE A 152 0.98 -7.91 6.30
N LEU A 153 0.54 -6.90 7.05
CA LEU A 153 1.32 -6.31 8.14
C LEU A 153 1.48 -7.30 9.31
N ASP A 154 0.43 -8.07 9.60
CA ASP A 154 0.45 -9.13 10.61
C ASP A 154 1.44 -10.24 10.25
N ALA A 155 1.49 -10.64 8.97
CA ALA A 155 2.45 -11.62 8.49
C ALA A 155 3.89 -11.12 8.64
N LEU A 156 4.16 -9.82 8.42
CA LEU A 156 5.49 -9.24 8.65
C LEU A 156 5.88 -9.30 10.13
N MET A 157 4.96 -8.95 11.03
CA MET A 157 5.19 -9.04 12.48
C MET A 157 5.48 -10.48 12.91
N GLU A 158 4.64 -11.44 12.50
CA GLU A 158 4.84 -12.85 12.84
C GLU A 158 6.15 -13.39 12.24
N HIS A 159 6.45 -13.02 10.99
CA HIS A 159 7.67 -13.45 10.31
C HIS A 159 8.93 -12.88 10.98
N GLY A 160 8.84 -11.66 11.54
CA GLY A 160 9.91 -11.00 12.28
C GLY A 160 10.18 -11.54 13.68
N GLY A 161 9.13 -11.99 14.38
CA GLY A 161 9.19 -12.26 15.82
C GLY A 161 9.05 -13.71 16.29
N LYS A 162 8.73 -14.68 15.41
CA LYS A 162 8.58 -16.09 15.83
C LYS A 162 9.92 -16.78 16.10
N ASP A 163 10.88 -16.63 15.19
CA ASP A 163 12.17 -17.32 15.26
C ASP A 163 13.32 -16.34 14.99
N LYS A 164 14.42 -16.48 15.75
CA LYS A 164 15.68 -15.80 15.44
C LYS A 164 16.26 -16.41 14.17
N LYS A 165 16.18 -15.69 13.05
CA LYS A 165 16.60 -16.17 11.73
C LYS A 165 17.28 -15.12 10.85
N TYR A 166 17.37 -13.88 11.31
CA TYR A 166 18.03 -12.80 10.58
C TYR A 166 19.45 -12.62 11.11
N GLY A 167 20.42 -12.36 10.23
CA GLY A 167 21.82 -12.16 10.59
C GLY A 167 22.74 -13.20 9.97
N SER A 168 23.94 -13.35 10.53
CA SER A 168 24.92 -14.35 10.10
C SER A 168 24.61 -15.71 10.73
N ASP A 169 25.31 -16.75 10.27
CA ASP A 169 25.19 -18.10 10.86
C ASP A 169 25.57 -18.12 12.36
N GLU A 170 26.40 -17.18 12.80
CA GLU A 170 26.87 -17.07 14.18
C GLU A 170 25.93 -16.30 15.10
N ILE A 171 25.23 -15.27 14.59
CA ILE A 171 24.31 -14.45 15.37
C ILE A 171 22.98 -14.28 14.64
N LYS A 172 21.97 -15.00 15.14
CA LYS A 172 20.59 -14.90 14.67
C LYS A 172 19.79 -13.99 15.58
N ARG A 173 18.97 -13.13 14.97
CA ARG A 173 18.15 -12.10 15.61
C ARG A 173 16.71 -12.18 15.14
N TYR A 174 15.81 -11.53 15.89
CA TYR A 174 14.49 -11.15 15.41
C TYR A 174 14.60 -9.90 14.52
N SER A 175 13.52 -9.52 13.84
CA SER A 175 13.50 -8.30 13.02
C SER A 175 12.16 -7.60 13.16
N GLU A 176 12.20 -6.30 13.35
CA GLU A 176 11.08 -5.43 13.01
C GLU A 176 11.06 -5.22 11.50
N HIS A 177 9.88 -4.98 10.95
CA HIS A 177 9.69 -4.54 9.57
C HIS A 177 8.99 -3.19 9.59
N ALA A 178 9.30 -2.34 8.62
CA ALA A 178 8.62 -1.07 8.45
C ALA A 178 8.27 -0.79 6.99
N GLY A 179 7.43 0.20 6.77
CA GLY A 179 6.99 0.56 5.44
C GLY A 179 6.00 1.72 5.40
N LEU A 180 5.43 1.90 4.21
CA LEU A 180 4.56 3.02 3.87
C LEU A 180 3.23 2.50 3.33
N LEU A 181 2.16 3.23 3.65
CA LEU A 181 0.81 2.98 3.15
C LEU A 181 0.40 4.14 2.25
N ASP A 182 0.21 3.86 0.96
CA ASP A 182 -0.20 4.82 -0.07
C ASP A 182 -1.70 4.70 -0.33
N PHE A 183 -2.43 5.77 -0.05
CA PHE A 183 -3.87 5.82 -0.24
C PHE A 183 -4.22 6.51 -1.56
N HIS A 184 -5.00 5.83 -2.40
CA HIS A 184 -5.60 6.45 -3.57
C HIS A 184 -7.05 6.83 -3.28
N LYS A 185 -7.32 8.13 -3.15
CA LYS A 185 -8.61 8.70 -2.74
C LYS A 185 -8.97 8.36 -1.29
N TYR A 186 -9.61 7.23 -1.05
CA TYR A 186 -10.08 6.78 0.27
C TYR A 186 -9.88 5.27 0.45
N GLU A 187 -9.02 4.67 -0.36
CA GLU A 187 -8.74 3.23 -0.36
C GLU A 187 -7.22 3.05 -0.30
N LEU A 188 -6.77 2.11 0.55
CA LEU A 188 -5.37 1.71 0.59
C LEU A 188 -5.00 1.03 -0.72
N ALA A 189 -4.15 1.67 -1.51
CA ALA A 189 -3.80 1.24 -2.86
C ALA A 189 -2.49 0.45 -2.90
N LYS A 190 -1.49 0.83 -2.08
CA LYS A 190 -0.21 0.12 -2.00
C LYS A 190 0.30 0.04 -0.57
N ILE A 191 0.99 -1.06 -0.29
CA ILE A 191 1.82 -1.25 0.90
C ILE A 191 3.25 -1.39 0.37
N ILE A 192 4.14 -0.50 0.80
CA ILE A 192 5.56 -0.53 0.45
C ILE A 192 6.30 -1.00 1.70
N VAL A 193 7.14 -2.02 1.58
CA VAL A 193 7.88 -2.60 2.72
C VAL A 193 9.36 -2.31 2.52
N ALA A 194 10.01 -1.76 3.54
CA ALA A 194 11.45 -1.55 3.53
C ALA A 194 12.17 -2.90 3.67
N GLY A 195 13.07 -3.20 2.73
CA GLY A 195 13.82 -4.45 2.72
C GLY A 195 15.18 -4.39 3.44
N ASN A 196 15.56 -3.23 3.98
CA ASN A 196 16.87 -3.02 4.61
C ASN A 196 16.72 -2.90 6.13
N THR A 197 17.11 -3.96 6.86
CA THR A 197 16.95 -4.07 8.33
C THR A 197 18.24 -4.61 8.97
N LEU A 198 19.37 -3.94 8.77
CA LEU A 198 20.65 -4.35 9.39
C LEU A 198 21.03 -3.51 10.62
N ARG A 199 20.21 -2.53 11.00
CA ARG A 199 20.46 -1.66 12.16
C ARG A 199 20.07 -2.38 13.44
N VAL A 200 20.91 -2.26 14.47
CA VAL A 200 20.57 -2.60 15.87
C VAL A 200 20.77 -1.36 16.73
N ASP A 201 19.96 -1.19 17.77
CA ASP A 201 20.06 -0.07 18.69
C ASP A 201 20.78 -0.46 19.98
N ALA A 202 21.51 0.49 20.57
CA ALA A 202 22.27 0.24 21.79
C ALA A 202 21.34 -0.13 22.95
N GLY A 203 21.40 -1.38 23.41
CA GLY A 203 20.57 -1.90 24.48
C GLY A 203 19.46 -2.86 24.03
N ASP A 204 19.25 -3.04 22.72
CA ASP A 204 18.40 -4.10 22.16
C ASP A 204 19.13 -4.79 20.99
N ASP A 205 20.14 -5.60 21.36
CA ASP A 205 21.00 -6.30 20.39
C ASP A 205 20.32 -7.53 19.76
N GLU A 206 19.10 -7.86 20.18
CA GLU A 206 18.37 -9.07 19.77
C GLU A 206 17.45 -8.84 18.57
N ILE A 207 17.13 -7.59 18.25
CA ILE A 207 16.14 -7.19 17.26
C ILE A 207 16.76 -6.24 16.24
N TYR A 208 16.62 -6.54 14.94
CA TYR A 208 16.94 -5.57 13.90
C TYR A 208 15.85 -4.52 13.75
N MET A 209 16.26 -3.25 13.74
CA MET A 209 15.44 -2.06 13.56
C MET A 209 15.33 -1.67 12.08
N PRO A 210 14.22 -1.03 11.68
CA PRO A 210 14.04 -0.58 10.30
C PRO A 210 14.89 0.65 9.94
N LEU A 211 15.20 0.79 8.65
CA LEU A 211 15.73 2.01 8.04
C LEU A 211 14.78 2.47 6.92
N MET A 212 14.28 3.70 7.02
CA MET A 212 13.41 4.30 6.01
C MET A 212 13.87 5.71 5.65
N GLU A 213 14.10 5.93 4.35
CA GLU A 213 14.29 7.24 3.72
C GLU A 213 13.01 7.61 2.94
N ASP A 214 12.76 8.90 2.70
CA ASP A 214 11.66 9.42 1.87
C ASP A 214 10.21 9.09 2.33
N MET A 215 9.90 9.43 3.58
CA MET A 215 8.58 9.20 4.20
C MET A 215 7.56 10.34 3.96
N ASP A 216 8.03 11.54 3.57
CA ASP A 216 7.24 12.77 3.55
C ASP A 216 6.08 12.78 2.53
N GLU A 217 6.10 11.89 1.54
CA GLU A 217 5.06 11.84 0.49
C GLU A 217 3.83 11.01 0.87
N TYR A 218 3.89 10.21 1.93
CA TYR A 218 2.88 9.19 2.23
C TYR A 218 1.98 9.58 3.40
N GLU A 219 0.72 9.12 3.37
CA GLU A 219 -0.25 9.42 4.42
C GLU A 219 -0.01 8.63 5.71
N TYR A 220 0.51 7.41 5.62
CA TYR A 220 0.72 6.54 6.78
C TYR A 220 2.03 5.80 6.66
N ILE A 221 2.74 5.72 7.78
CA ILE A 221 3.90 4.85 7.97
C ILE A 221 3.51 3.69 8.89
N PHE A 222 4.24 2.59 8.83
CA PHE A 222 4.05 1.50 9.78
C PHE A 222 5.37 0.85 10.19
N HIS A 223 5.39 0.23 11.37
CA HIS A 223 6.38 -0.75 11.77
C HIS A 223 5.78 -1.85 12.64
N THR A 224 6.57 -2.88 12.96
CA THR A 224 6.12 -4.06 13.71
C THR A 224 6.93 -4.25 14.98
N HIS A 225 6.28 -4.42 16.13
CA HIS A 225 6.91 -4.92 17.34
C HIS A 225 6.74 -6.44 17.43
N PRO A 226 7.84 -7.22 17.42
CA PRO A 226 7.77 -8.67 17.44
C PRO A 226 7.30 -9.21 18.82
N PRO A 227 6.53 -10.31 18.87
CA PRO A 227 6.00 -10.89 20.11
C PRO A 227 7.08 -11.47 21.03
N THR A 228 8.18 -11.94 20.45
CA THR A 228 9.43 -12.36 21.10
C THR A 228 9.31 -13.24 22.36
N PRO A 229 9.36 -14.58 22.24
CA PRO A 229 8.96 -15.40 21.09
C PRO A 229 7.44 -15.67 21.05
N LYS A 230 6.72 -15.25 22.08
CA LYS A 230 5.27 -15.48 22.26
C LYS A 230 4.62 -14.18 22.72
N PRO A 231 3.32 -13.96 22.47
CA PRO A 231 2.63 -12.75 22.93
C PRO A 231 2.89 -12.47 24.42
N GLY A 232 3.35 -11.25 24.74
CA GLY A 232 3.75 -10.85 26.09
C GLY A 232 5.02 -11.55 26.61
N GLY A 233 5.89 -12.04 25.72
CA GLY A 233 7.08 -12.81 26.09
C GLY A 233 8.11 -12.01 26.90
N ARG A 234 8.11 -10.68 26.73
CA ARG A 234 8.98 -9.75 27.47
C ARG A 234 8.40 -9.30 28.82
N ALA A 235 7.33 -9.93 29.30
CA ALA A 235 6.73 -9.55 30.58
C ALA A 235 7.73 -9.69 31.75
N GLU A 236 8.64 -10.68 31.68
CA GLU A 236 9.72 -10.86 32.66
C GLU A 236 10.76 -9.73 32.62
N GLU A 237 10.90 -9.06 31.48
CA GLU A 237 11.75 -7.88 31.28
C GLU A 237 11.04 -6.57 31.64
N GLY A 238 9.79 -6.65 32.12
CA GLY A 238 8.99 -5.49 32.48
C GLY A 238 8.12 -4.92 31.35
N ILE A 239 7.98 -5.63 30.22
CA ILE A 239 7.20 -5.20 29.05
C ILE A 239 6.08 -6.22 28.79
N LEU A 240 4.86 -5.90 29.21
CA LEU A 240 3.68 -6.73 28.94
C LEU A 240 2.91 -6.27 27.70
N TYR A 241 2.88 -4.95 27.47
CA TYR A 241 2.38 -4.35 26.23
C TYR A 241 3.55 -3.70 25.50
N GLU A 242 3.63 -3.97 24.21
CA GLU A 242 4.59 -3.40 23.26
C GLU A 242 4.08 -2.01 22.81
N PHE A 243 3.82 -1.13 23.78
CA PHE A 243 3.40 0.24 23.50
C PHE A 243 4.42 0.94 22.58
N PRO A 244 3.98 1.87 21.71
CA PRO A 244 4.91 2.65 20.91
C PRO A 244 6.01 3.27 21.77
N SER A 245 7.26 3.19 21.32
CA SER A 245 8.40 3.77 22.02
C SER A 245 8.35 5.30 21.96
N ILE A 246 9.12 6.00 22.80
CA ILE A 246 9.28 7.45 22.64
C ILE A 246 9.91 7.80 21.28
N GLY A 247 10.75 6.92 20.75
CA GLY A 247 11.31 7.04 19.41
C GLY A 247 10.21 7.03 18.35
N ASP A 248 9.22 6.14 18.46
CA ASP A 248 8.10 6.04 17.53
C ASP A 248 7.24 7.32 17.55
N ILE A 249 7.03 7.87 18.74
CA ILE A 249 6.27 9.11 18.93
C ILE A 249 7.01 10.30 18.30
N LEU A 250 8.30 10.46 18.58
CA LEU A 250 9.11 11.55 18.01
C LEU A 250 9.24 11.41 16.50
N HIS A 251 9.46 10.18 16.02
CA HIS A 251 9.52 9.88 14.60
C HIS A 251 8.21 10.23 13.88
N PHE A 252 7.05 9.93 14.49
CA PHE A 252 5.77 10.38 13.95
C PHE A 252 5.67 11.91 13.88
N ILE A 253 6.06 12.62 14.94
CA ILE A 253 6.01 14.09 15.00
C ILE A 253 6.88 14.71 13.91
N ASP A 254 8.11 14.23 13.75
CA ASP A 254 9.04 14.72 12.73
C ASP A 254 8.43 14.60 11.35
N ASN A 255 7.97 13.39 10.98
CA ASN A 255 7.38 13.13 9.66
C ASN A 255 6.02 13.82 9.44
N HIS A 256 5.26 14.07 10.50
CA HIS A 256 4.03 14.86 10.43
C HIS A 256 4.32 16.33 10.14
N ASN A 257 5.34 16.88 10.80
CA ASN A 257 5.71 18.29 10.70
C ASN A 257 6.50 18.58 9.41
N SER A 258 7.31 17.64 8.93
CA SER A 258 8.08 17.79 7.67
C SER A 258 7.30 17.43 6.42
N GLY A 259 6.29 16.57 6.56
CA GLY A 259 5.68 15.86 5.43
C GLY A 259 4.16 15.74 5.48
N ASN A 260 3.67 14.66 4.88
CA ASN A 260 2.24 14.40 4.69
C ASN A 260 1.67 13.34 5.63
N VAL A 261 2.49 12.82 6.55
CA VAL A 261 2.11 11.71 7.44
C VAL A 261 0.98 12.12 8.37
N ILE A 262 -0.09 11.34 8.37
CA ILE A 262 -1.32 11.53 9.15
C ILE A 262 -1.29 10.62 10.38
N GLY A 263 -0.68 9.44 10.26
CA GLY A 263 -0.46 8.54 11.38
C GLY A 263 0.66 7.54 11.17
N SER A 264 1.10 6.95 12.28
CA SER A 264 2.10 5.90 12.34
C SER A 264 1.50 4.65 12.99
N LEU A 265 1.45 3.55 12.26
CA LEU A 265 0.88 2.29 12.72
C LEU A 265 1.95 1.40 13.34
N VAL A 266 1.69 0.89 14.54
CA VAL A 266 2.55 -0.10 15.20
C VAL A 266 1.79 -1.40 15.35
N ILE A 267 2.28 -2.45 14.70
CA ILE A 267 1.65 -3.78 14.71
C ILE A 267 2.35 -4.65 15.74
N CYS A 268 1.59 -5.07 16.75
CA CYS A 268 2.10 -5.80 17.90
C CYS A 268 1.34 -7.14 18.10
N ALA A 269 1.75 -7.90 19.11
CA ALA A 269 1.11 -9.14 19.46
C ALA A 269 -0.32 -8.91 19.98
N GLU A 270 -0.54 -7.91 20.82
CA GLU A 270 -1.82 -7.55 21.43
C GLU A 270 -2.81 -6.93 20.45
N GLY A 271 -2.33 -6.24 19.41
CA GLY A 271 -3.18 -5.49 18.50
C GLY A 271 -2.41 -4.52 17.62
N LEU A 272 -3.09 -3.47 17.19
CA LEU A 272 -2.54 -2.39 16.39
C LEU A 272 -2.70 -1.06 17.13
N TYR A 273 -1.61 -0.29 17.19
CA TYR A 273 -1.61 1.09 17.64
C TYR A 273 -1.56 2.02 16.43
N ASN A 274 -2.32 3.11 16.45
CA ASN A 274 -2.25 4.19 15.48
C ASN A 274 -1.89 5.48 16.19
N ILE A 275 -0.62 5.87 16.13
CA ILE A 275 -0.15 7.17 16.62
C ILE A 275 -0.61 8.22 15.62
N ARG A 276 -1.32 9.23 16.10
CA ARG A 276 -1.80 10.35 15.29
C ARG A 276 -1.83 11.63 16.10
N LYS A 277 -2.05 12.73 15.41
CA LYS A 277 -2.43 13.98 16.04
C LYS A 277 -3.80 13.84 16.73
N LYS A 278 -3.94 14.46 17.91
CA LYS A 278 -5.19 14.42 18.68
C LYS A 278 -6.31 15.10 17.91
N GLU A 279 -6.13 16.37 17.57
CA GLU A 279 -7.02 17.10 16.67
C GLU A 279 -6.51 16.97 15.23
N GLN A 280 -7.40 16.64 14.30
CA GLN A 280 -7.00 16.45 12.91
C GLN A 280 -6.70 17.80 12.25
N GLY A 281 -5.46 18.00 11.83
CA GLY A 281 -5.05 19.24 11.15
C GLY A 281 -3.60 19.19 10.70
N LYS A 282 -3.27 19.98 9.66
CA LYS A 282 -1.95 20.00 9.01
C LYS A 282 -0.92 20.81 9.78
N GLU A 283 -1.35 21.54 10.80
CA GLU A 283 -0.49 22.37 11.61
C GLU A 283 0.48 21.55 12.46
N ASP A 284 1.71 22.03 12.55
CA ASP A 284 2.79 21.34 13.26
C ASP A 284 2.42 21.05 14.71
N ILE A 285 2.82 19.87 15.17
CA ILE A 285 2.76 19.48 16.58
C ILE A 285 3.95 20.14 17.27
N LYS A 286 3.70 21.22 18.01
CA LYS A 286 4.74 21.95 18.77
C LYS A 286 4.84 21.39 20.18
N ILE A 287 5.97 20.76 20.49
CA ILE A 287 6.20 20.12 21.78
C ILE A 287 7.50 20.57 22.44
N ASN A 288 7.53 20.47 23.77
CA ASN A 288 8.78 20.39 24.52
C ASN A 288 9.19 18.92 24.57
N GLU A 289 10.15 18.52 23.74
CA GLU A 289 10.63 17.13 23.62
C GLU A 289 11.08 16.54 24.95
N ASP A 290 11.86 17.27 25.75
CA ASP A 290 12.29 16.84 27.08
C ASP A 290 11.10 16.57 28.00
N GLY A 291 10.10 17.45 27.93
CA GLY A 291 8.86 17.35 28.69
C GLY A 291 8.04 16.12 28.28
N LEU A 292 7.93 15.88 26.97
CA LEU A 292 7.25 14.71 26.41
C LEU A 292 8.00 13.43 26.80
N TYR A 293 9.30 13.34 26.55
CA TYR A 293 10.15 12.19 26.87
C TYR A 293 10.00 11.77 28.33
N LYS A 294 10.14 12.72 29.27
CA LYS A 294 10.05 12.44 30.71
C LYS A 294 8.67 11.96 31.12
N GLN A 295 7.61 12.60 30.63
CA GLN A 295 6.24 12.25 31.02
C GLN A 295 5.80 10.93 30.38
N TYR A 296 6.10 10.73 29.10
CA TYR A 296 5.77 9.54 28.34
C TYR A 296 6.44 8.29 28.90
N ASN A 297 7.77 8.32 29.08
CA ASN A 297 8.50 7.18 29.62
C ASN A 297 8.04 6.84 31.05
N LYS A 298 7.72 7.85 31.86
CA LYS A 298 7.18 7.64 33.20
C LYS A 298 5.83 6.94 33.14
N ILE A 299 4.88 7.42 32.32
CA ILE A 299 3.54 6.82 32.26
C ILE A 299 3.56 5.45 31.60
N SER A 300 4.35 5.24 30.54
CA SER A 300 4.50 3.94 29.87
C SER A 300 5.05 2.89 30.82
N ARG A 301 6.12 3.21 31.57
CA ARG A 301 6.65 2.30 32.60
C ARG A 301 5.64 2.04 33.71
N GLN A 302 4.90 3.05 34.17
CA GLN A 302 3.85 2.88 35.17
C GLN A 302 2.71 1.98 34.67
N ALA A 303 2.31 2.13 33.41
CA ALA A 303 1.28 1.32 32.78
C ALA A 303 1.72 -0.15 32.69
N ASN A 304 2.93 -0.41 32.21
CA ASN A 304 3.49 -1.77 32.18
C ASN A 304 3.61 -2.39 33.58
N ASN A 305 4.15 -1.65 34.56
CA ASN A 305 4.26 -2.14 35.93
C ASN A 305 2.89 -2.52 36.53
N LYS A 306 1.88 -1.67 36.34
CA LYS A 306 0.51 -1.94 36.81
C LYS A 306 -0.12 -3.12 36.08
N ALA A 307 0.15 -3.27 34.79
CA ALA A 307 -0.34 -4.40 34.01
C ALA A 307 0.27 -5.72 34.49
N ILE A 308 1.58 -5.74 34.73
CA ILE A 308 2.28 -6.91 35.28
C ILE A 308 1.82 -7.21 36.70
N GLU A 309 1.61 -6.20 37.54
CA GLU A 309 1.02 -6.38 38.88
C GLU A 309 -0.37 -7.02 38.80
N LYS A 310 -1.18 -6.61 37.82
CA LYS A 310 -2.55 -7.12 37.61
C LYS A 310 -2.60 -8.53 37.03
N TYR A 311 -1.78 -8.83 36.03
CA TYR A 311 -1.90 -10.06 35.24
C TYR A 311 -0.82 -11.10 35.50
N GLY A 312 0.28 -10.69 36.13
CA GLY A 312 1.51 -11.47 36.27
C GLY A 312 2.30 -11.56 34.96
N VAL A 313 3.45 -12.22 35.05
CA VAL A 313 4.32 -12.52 33.89
C VAL A 313 4.05 -13.90 33.28
N ASN A 314 3.29 -14.73 33.99
CA ASN A 314 2.99 -16.11 33.61
C ASN A 314 1.52 -16.26 33.19
N PHE A 315 1.27 -16.31 31.89
CA PHE A 315 -0.07 -16.47 31.33
C PHE A 315 -0.05 -17.32 30.05
N THR A 316 -1.21 -17.85 29.69
CA THR A 316 -1.41 -18.58 28.43
C THR A 316 -1.71 -17.61 27.29
N ASN A 317 -1.45 -18.01 26.03
CA ASN A 317 -1.84 -17.22 24.86
C ASN A 317 -3.36 -16.90 24.86
N ASN A 318 -4.18 -17.85 25.32
CA ASN A 318 -5.62 -17.62 25.42
C ASN A 318 -5.97 -16.54 26.44
N LYS A 319 -5.31 -16.50 27.62
CA LYS A 319 -5.50 -15.42 28.60
C LYS A 319 -4.98 -14.09 28.04
N PHE A 320 -3.82 -14.09 27.38
CA PHE A 320 -3.27 -12.89 26.76
C PHE A 320 -4.26 -12.25 25.77
N TYR A 321 -4.78 -13.04 24.84
CA TYR A 321 -5.68 -12.50 23.82
C TYR A 321 -7.10 -12.22 24.32
N LYS A 322 -7.67 -13.03 25.22
CA LYS A 322 -9.04 -12.82 25.72
C LYS A 322 -9.17 -11.72 26.77
N GLU A 323 -8.12 -11.51 27.57
CA GLU A 323 -8.20 -10.64 28.75
C GLU A 323 -7.18 -9.52 28.69
N ILE A 324 -5.90 -9.83 28.51
CA ILE A 324 -4.81 -8.84 28.61
C ILE A 324 -4.91 -7.86 27.45
N SER A 325 -4.81 -8.32 26.20
CA SER A 325 -4.88 -7.44 25.02
C SER A 325 -6.19 -6.64 24.90
N GLN A 326 -7.26 -7.06 25.57
CA GLN A 326 -8.55 -6.37 25.53
C GLN A 326 -8.65 -5.23 26.57
N ASP A 327 -7.72 -5.14 27.52
CA ASP A 327 -7.74 -4.11 28.55
C ASP A 327 -7.16 -2.78 28.03
N THR A 328 -8.06 -1.86 27.65
CA THR A 328 -7.70 -0.54 27.12
C THR A 328 -7.28 0.46 28.19
N SER A 329 -7.44 0.15 29.49
CA SER A 329 -7.19 1.13 30.56
C SER A 329 -5.74 1.64 30.60
N PHE A 330 -4.78 0.81 30.19
CA PHE A 330 -3.37 1.19 30.16
C PHE A 330 -3.07 2.18 29.03
N ILE A 331 -3.56 1.93 27.80
CA ILE A 331 -3.39 2.86 26.69
C ILE A 331 -4.19 4.15 26.90
N GLU A 332 -5.36 4.09 27.55
CA GLU A 332 -6.11 5.27 27.98
C GLU A 332 -5.28 6.14 28.96
N SER A 333 -4.57 5.52 29.89
CA SER A 333 -3.70 6.24 30.83
C SER A 333 -2.53 6.94 30.12
N ILE A 334 -1.98 6.33 29.08
CA ILE A 334 -0.94 6.91 28.22
C ILE A 334 -1.52 8.07 27.40
N ASN A 335 -2.70 7.88 26.78
CA ASN A 335 -3.38 8.92 26.02
C ASN A 335 -3.73 10.15 26.86
N ASN A 336 -4.03 9.99 28.15
CA ASN A 336 -4.24 11.12 29.06
C ASN A 336 -3.00 12.02 29.20
N VAL A 337 -1.79 11.47 29.01
CA VAL A 337 -0.55 12.25 28.95
C VAL A 337 -0.33 12.79 27.54
N LEU A 338 -0.40 11.95 26.52
CA LEU A 338 -0.15 12.35 25.12
C LEU A 338 -1.10 13.44 24.62
N ASN A 339 -2.37 13.41 25.05
CA ASN A 339 -3.37 14.42 24.66
C ASN A 339 -2.98 15.84 25.10
N LYS A 340 -2.10 16.00 26.09
CA LYS A 340 -1.56 17.31 26.53
C LYS A 340 -0.52 17.86 25.56
N PHE A 341 0.02 17.00 24.70
CA PHE A 341 1.00 17.28 23.65
C PHE A 341 0.38 17.17 22.26
N ASP A 342 -0.96 17.24 22.15
CA ASP A 342 -1.70 17.16 20.89
C ASP A 342 -1.49 15.83 20.12
N LEU A 343 -1.21 14.76 20.86
CA LEU A 343 -0.99 13.41 20.35
C LEU A 343 -2.05 12.45 20.89
N HIS A 344 -2.38 11.44 20.11
CA HIS A 344 -3.30 10.39 20.50
C HIS A 344 -2.90 9.05 19.87
N ILE A 345 -3.11 7.96 20.58
CA ILE A 345 -2.92 6.60 20.07
C ILE A 345 -4.28 5.90 20.06
N ASP A 346 -4.81 5.62 18.86
CA ASP A 346 -5.94 4.69 18.77
C ASP A 346 -5.42 3.26 18.93
N TYR A 347 -6.17 2.40 19.64
CA TYR A 347 -5.79 1.01 19.87
C TYR A 347 -6.88 0.06 19.39
N TYR A 348 -6.46 -0.93 18.59
CA TYR A 348 -7.32 -1.93 17.98
C TYR A 348 -6.86 -3.32 18.45
N PRO A 349 -7.47 -3.87 19.51
CA PRO A 349 -7.09 -5.18 20.02
C PRO A 349 -7.47 -6.29 19.04
N ARG A 350 -6.75 -7.41 19.10
CA ARG A 350 -7.07 -8.58 18.26
C ARG A 350 -8.44 -9.17 18.62
N LYS A 351 -9.14 -9.68 17.61
CA LYS A 351 -10.37 -10.45 17.75
C LYS A 351 -10.14 -11.92 17.41
N LYS A 352 -10.98 -12.77 18.00
CA LYS A 352 -10.97 -14.20 17.74
C LYS A 352 -11.81 -14.51 16.50
N ASP A 353 -11.26 -15.28 15.58
CA ASP A 353 -11.98 -15.91 14.48
C ASP A 353 -12.59 -17.21 15.02
N GLU A 354 -13.91 -17.25 15.21
CA GLU A 354 -14.56 -18.44 15.75
C GLU A 354 -14.56 -19.62 14.77
N VAL A 355 -14.34 -19.40 13.47
CA VAL A 355 -14.27 -20.47 12.47
C VAL A 355 -12.90 -21.13 12.49
N ASN A 356 -11.83 -20.31 12.49
CA ASN A 356 -10.46 -20.81 12.35
C ASN A 356 -9.69 -20.87 13.68
N ASN A 357 -10.31 -20.42 14.78
CA ASN A 357 -9.71 -20.31 16.11
C ASN A 357 -8.39 -19.50 16.12
N LYS A 358 -8.29 -18.49 15.24
CA LYS A 358 -7.11 -17.61 15.10
C LYS A 358 -7.42 -16.21 15.59
N TRP A 359 -6.40 -15.53 16.11
CA TRP A 359 -6.51 -14.13 16.54
C TRP A 359 -6.03 -13.21 15.42
N TYR A 360 -6.84 -12.21 15.06
CA TYR A 360 -6.56 -11.31 13.95
C TYR A 360 -6.91 -9.87 14.32
N ILE A 361 -6.29 -8.91 13.63
CA ILE A 361 -6.71 -7.51 13.68
C ILE A 361 -7.86 -7.34 12.68
N ASP A 362 -9.02 -6.93 13.18
CA ASP A 362 -10.22 -6.70 12.37
C ASP A 362 -10.10 -5.41 11.54
N ASN A 363 -11.09 -5.11 10.71
CA ASN A 363 -11.07 -3.87 9.91
C ASN A 363 -10.83 -2.65 10.81
N VAL A 364 -9.86 -1.82 10.40
CA VAL A 364 -9.45 -0.62 11.13
C VAL A 364 -9.91 0.62 10.37
N PHE A 365 -10.46 1.59 11.10
CA PHE A 365 -10.87 2.88 10.54
C PHE A 365 -9.88 3.96 10.97
N LEU A 366 -9.10 4.46 10.02
CA LEU A 366 -8.07 5.46 10.23
C LEU A 366 -8.55 6.83 9.82
N SER A 367 -8.20 7.87 10.59
CA SER A 367 -8.43 9.26 10.20
C SER A 367 -7.74 9.57 8.87
N PHE A 368 -8.40 10.32 8.00
CA PHE A 368 -7.89 10.62 6.69
C PHE A 368 -8.15 12.08 6.33
N ARG A 369 -7.14 12.71 5.76
CA ARG A 369 -7.24 14.03 5.13
C ARG A 369 -6.69 13.92 3.71
N LYS A 370 -7.34 14.60 2.77
CA LYS A 370 -6.78 14.71 1.43
C LYS A 370 -5.54 15.59 1.48
N ASN A 371 -4.41 15.05 1.04
CA ASN A 371 -3.17 15.82 0.94
C ASN A 371 -3.05 16.62 -0.37
N LYS A 372 -4.07 16.67 -1.22
CA LYS A 372 -4.10 17.46 -2.47
C LYS A 372 -5.46 18.10 -2.73
#